data_AF-A0A4S2R3C3-F1
#
_entry.id   AF-A0A4S2R3C3-F1
#
_cell.length_a   1.000
_cell.length_b   1.000
_cell.length_c   1.000
_cell.angle_alpha   90.00
_cell.angle_beta   90.00
_cell.angle_gamma   90.00
#
_symmetry.space_group_name_H-M   'P 1'
#
loop_
_entity.id
_entity.type
_entity.pdbx_description
1 polymer ?
#
loop_
_entity_poly.entity_id
_entity_poly.type
_entity_poly.pdbx_seq_one_letter_code
_entity_poly.pdbx_strand_id
1 'polypeptide(L)' 'MYFEAYRQFIAAHGSRPTARDLSRALHDGFGVTNVDGNLLSEPYLRAYLREFRERYSSEMGISI' A
#
# COMPACT_ATOMS: atom_id res chain seq x y z
N MET A 1 -1.81 -9.49 2.41
CA MET A 1 -0.44 -8.98 2.18
C MET A 1 -0.43 -7.52 1.75
N TYR A 2 -0.85 -7.15 0.53
CA TYR A 2 -0.78 -5.74 0.07
C TYR A 2 -1.55 -4.72 0.91
N PHE A 3 -2.82 -5.02 1.20
CA PHE A 3 -3.63 -4.15 2.05
C PHE A 3 -3.13 -4.12 3.50
N GLU A 4 -2.44 -5.18 3.95
CA GLU A 4 -1.87 -5.24 5.28
C GLU A 4 -0.66 -4.32 5.42
N ALA A 5 0.25 -4.34 4.43
CA ALA A 5 1.35 -3.37 4.33
C ALA A 5 0.82 -1.93 4.27
N TYR A 6 -0.28 -1.68 3.54
CA TYR A 6 -0.94 -0.38 3.50
C TYR A 6 -1.45 0.07 4.88
N ARG A 7 -2.16 -0.79 5.61
CA ARG A 7 -2.65 -0.48 6.96
C ARG A 7 -1.51 -0.28 7.96
N GLN A 8 -0.48 -1.13 7.92
CA GLN A 8 0.68 -0.99 8.80
C GLN A 8 1.42 0.32 8.55
N PHE A 9 1.55 0.75 7.29
CA PHE A 9 2.17 2.03 6.96
C PHE A 9 1.38 3.20 7.57
N ILE A 10 0.05 3.20 7.45
CA ILE A 10 -0.77 4.25 8.05
C ILE A 10 -0.68 4.21 9.58
N ALA A 11 -0.67 3.03 10.18
CA ALA A 11 -0.51 2.89 11.63
C ALA A 11 0.86 3.41 12.11
N ALA A 12 1.93 3.20 11.34
CA ALA A 12 3.29 3.61 11.68
C ALA A 12 3.56 5.11 11.42
N HIS A 13 3.08 5.65 10.30
CA HIS A 13 3.37 7.02 9.86
C HIS A 13 2.22 8.01 10.10
N GLY A 14 1.02 7.54 10.45
CA GLY A 14 -0.18 8.36 10.58
C GLY A 14 -0.68 8.97 9.25
N SER A 15 -0.08 8.58 8.12
CA SER A 15 -0.31 9.17 6.80
C SER A 15 -0.46 8.10 5.73
N ARG A 16 -1.18 8.44 4.65
CA ARG A 16 -1.41 7.51 3.54
C ARG A 16 -0.12 7.33 2.72
N PRO A 17 0.34 6.09 2.46
CA PRO A 17 1.52 5.84 1.66
C PRO A 17 1.31 6.24 0.20
N THR A 18 2.38 6.72 -0.45
CA THR A 18 2.42 6.81 -1.92
C THR A 18 2.70 5.45 -2.55
N ALA A 19 2.60 5.34 -3.88
CA ALA A 19 2.91 4.09 -4.58
C ALA A 19 4.34 3.62 -4.31
N ARG A 20 5.27 4.57 -4.24
CA ARG A 20 6.68 4.31 -3.95
C ARG A 20 6.90 3.85 -2.51
N ASP A 21 6.23 4.48 -1.54
CA ASP A 21 6.31 4.08 -0.13
C ASP A 21 5.74 2.68 0.08
N LEU A 22 4.58 2.40 -0.53
CA LEU A 22 3.95 1.08 -0.45
C LEU A 22 4.84 0.01 -1.09
N SER A 23 5.46 0.32 -2.23
CA SER A 23 6.42 -0.58 -2.89
C SER A 23 7.57 -0.95 -1.97
N ARG A 24 8.13 0.05 -1.28
CA ARG A 24 9.23 -0.17 -0.34
C ARG A 24 8.79 -0.95 0.90
N ALA A 25 7.64 -0.62 1.47
CA ALA A 25 7.09 -1.34 2.64
C ALA A 25 6.78 -2.81 2.32
N LEU A 26 6.29 -3.08 1.11
CA LEU A 26 6.04 -4.43 0.60
C LEU A 26 7.34 -5.22 0.40
N HIS A 27 8.38 -4.57 -0.09
CA HIS A 27 9.67 -5.21 -0.28
C HIS A 27 10.37 -5.48 1.06
N ASP A 28 10.46 -4.47 1.93
CA ASP A 28 11.16 -4.55 3.21
C ASP A 28 10.45 -5.46 4.22
N GLY A 29 9.13 -5.31 4.37
CA GLY A 29 8.35 -6.07 5.35
C GLY A 29 7.91 -7.45 4.87
N PHE A 30 7.69 -7.61 3.57
CA PHE A 30 7.05 -8.81 3.01
C PHE A 30 7.89 -9.49 1.91
N GLY A 31 9.05 -8.96 1.54
CA GLY A 31 9.89 -9.50 0.48
C GLY A 31 9.25 -9.45 -0.91
N VAL A 32 8.19 -8.65 -1.10
CA VAL A 32 7.44 -8.64 -2.36
C VAL A 32 8.23 -7.86 -3.41
N THR A 33 8.46 -8.52 -4.53
CA THR A 33 9.11 -7.96 -5.72
C THR A 33 8.25 -8.23 -6.95
N ASN A 34 8.54 -7.51 -8.02
CA ASN A 34 8.02 -7.85 -9.34
C ASN A 34 8.66 -9.16 -9.86
N VAL A 35 8.26 -9.57 -11.06
CA VAL A 35 8.77 -10.79 -11.75
C VAL A 35 10.28 -10.75 -12.01
N ASP A 36 10.87 -9.56 -12.04
CA ASP A 36 12.29 -9.31 -12.31
C ASP A 36 13.11 -9.22 -11.01
N GLY A 37 12.49 -9.37 -9.84
CA GLY A 37 13.14 -9.22 -8.53
C GLY A 37 13.31 -7.76 -8.07
N ASN A 38 12.73 -6.81 -8.80
CA ASN A 38 12.77 -5.39 -8.52
C ASN A 38 11.54 -4.92 -7.73
N LEU A 39 11.60 -3.68 -7.21
CA LEU A 39 10.44 -3.04 -6.57
C LEU A 39 9.23 -3.00 -7.52
N LEU A 40 8.03 -3.11 -6.94
CA LEU A 40 6.80 -2.99 -7.71
C LEU A 40 6.68 -1.60 -8.31
N SER A 41 6.26 -1.54 -9.57
CA SER A 41 6.12 -0.29 -10.30
C SER A 41 5.01 0.58 -9.70
N GLU A 42 5.28 1.88 -9.63
CA GLU A 42 4.31 2.87 -9.17
C GLU A 42 2.95 2.82 -9.89
N PRO A 43 2.87 2.75 -11.24
CA PRO A 43 1.57 2.69 -11.93
C PRO A 43 0.76 1.44 -11.57
N TYR A 44 1.44 0.30 -11.33
CA TYR A 44 0.80 -0.93 -10.88
C TYR A 44 0.17 -0.74 -9.51
N LEU A 45 0.95 -0.26 -8.54
CA LEU A 45 0.46 0.00 -7.18
C LEU A 45 -0.57 1.13 -7.11
N ARG A 46 -0.56 2.07 -8.05
CA ARG A 46 -1.53 3.18 -8.09
C ARG A 46 -2.96 2.69 -8.30
N ALA A 47 -3.14 1.64 -9.09
CA ALA A 47 -4.45 1.01 -9.27
C ALA A 47 -4.97 0.43 -7.95
N TYR A 48 -4.12 -0.34 -7.25
CA TYR A 48 -4.44 -0.94 -5.96
C TYR A 48 -4.60 0.09 -4.84
N LEU A 49 -3.79 1.15 -4.82
CA LEU A 49 -3.89 2.22 -3.82
C LEU A 49 -5.25 2.90 -3.83
N ARG A 50 -5.86 3.04 -5.00
CA ARG A 50 -7.22 3.60 -5.11
C ARG A 50 -8.20 2.69 -4.38
N GLU A 51 -8.19 1.39 -4.68
CA GLU A 51 -9.05 0.41 -4.03
C GLU A 51 -8.78 0.29 -2.53
N PHE A 52 -7.51 0.31 -2.09
CA PHE A 52 -7.15 0.26 -0.68
C PHE A 52 -7.65 1.48 0.07
N ARG A 53 -7.60 2.67 -0.55
CA ARG A 53 -8.16 3.88 0.04
C ARG A 53 -9.66 3.77 0.22
N GLU A 54 -10.38 3.33 -0.81
CA GLU A 54 -11.84 3.15 -0.76
C GLU A 54 -12.22 2.13 0.33
N ARG A 55 -11.52 0.99 0.36
CA ARG A 55 -11.72 -0.06 1.36
C ARG A 55 -11.38 0.40 2.78
N TYR A 56 -10.27 1.11 2.96
CA TYR A 56 -9.85 1.62 4.26
C TYR A 56 -10.83 2.66 4.82
N SER A 57 -11.29 3.60 3.98
CA SER A 57 -12.32 4.56 4.37
C SER A 57 -13.63 3.86 4.74
N SER A 58 -14.03 2.82 3.98
CA SER A 58 -15.21 2.02 4.26
C SER A 58 -15.09 1.24 5.58
N GLU A 59 -13.95 0.60 5.85
CA GLU A 59 -13.71 -0.14 7.10
C GLU A 59 -13.64 0.76 8.32
N MET A 60 -13.06 1.95 8.20
CA MET A 60 -12.98 2.90 9.32
C MET A 60 -14.25 3.75 9.48
N GLY A 61 -15.28 3.54 8.65
CA GLY A 61 -16.51 4.34 8.69
C GLY A 61 -16.28 5.82 8.40
N ILE A 62 -15.14 6.18 7.81
CA ILE A 62 -14.80 7.54 7.39
C ILE A 62 -15.50 7.76 6.05
N SER A 63 -16.80 8.00 6.11
CA SER A 63 -17.53 8.61 5.00
C SER A 63 -16.98 10.03 4.89
N ILE A 64 -16.14 10.28 3.89
CA ILE A 64 -15.72 11.64 3.53
C ILE A 64 -16.89 12.34 2.84
#